data_AF-A0A9D8DJM8-F1
#
_entry.id   AF-A0A9D8DJM8-F1
#
_cell.length_a   1.000
_cell.length_b   1.000
_cell.length_c   1.000
_cell.angle_alpha   90.00
_cell.angle_beta   90.00
_cell.angle_gamma   90.00
#
_symmetry.space_group_name_H-M   'P 1'
#
loop_
_entity.id
_entity.type
_entity.pdbx_description
1 polymer ?
#
loop_
_entity_poly.entity_id
_entity_poly.type
_entity_poly.pdbx_seq_one_letter_code
_entity_poly.pdbx_strand_id
1 'polypeptide(L)'
;MQGGRPERKATSTSNFGVSRRENHDASGFYERFVAPEVSSDDTVQAAVDVDCIHVHDARSMTQLPDASVALVVTSPPYFAGKAYEEALGQGAVPASYAEYLTMLEDVFAECVRVLEPGGRIAVNVANLGRKPFRSLTADVTTILQDRLRLLLRGEVVWVKARGASGNCAWGSFQRPTNPVLRDLTERVVIASKGRFDRAVPARRRAERGLPHEHSLTRDEFMDATTDLWEIAPESATRVGHPAPFPVELPERLIHLYTYRGDVVLDPFMGSGSTAVAAVRTGRHYVGFDLDATYVTAAEERVLAERARVALDDTAPGGDPDGPAAREHAAARLTDAGWSEVTRGPSLPGQIEIDLAARDRSGRTWLFDVCGGFTAVRPGLARPDTFWKALGRAALVRAARPGAPYVLLTTALPGGASRATLGAVVGTGPSHSVRDVVVLTEPADLARLAAHAAGG
;
A
#
# COMPACT_ATOMS: atom_id res chain seq x y z
N MET A 1 36.18 -40.42 6.77
CA MET A 1 36.01 -39.31 7.74
C MET A 1 35.73 -38.04 6.95
N GLN A 2 34.47 -37.59 6.91
CA GLN A 2 34.10 -36.27 6.40
C GLN A 2 33.38 -35.56 7.54
N GLY A 3 33.93 -34.41 7.96
CA GLY A 3 33.47 -33.64 9.11
C GLY A 3 32.14 -32.96 8.82
N GLY A 4 31.13 -33.31 9.62
CA GLY A 4 29.85 -32.61 9.66
C GLY A 4 30.03 -31.20 10.22
N ARG A 5 29.32 -30.22 9.63
CA ARG A 5 29.18 -28.88 10.19
C ARG A 5 28.52 -28.98 11.58
N PRO A 6 29.01 -28.25 12.61
CA PRO A 6 28.39 -28.28 13.93
C PRO A 6 27.02 -27.58 13.88
N GLU A 7 25.98 -28.25 14.37
CA GLU A 7 24.69 -27.63 14.68
C GLU A 7 24.89 -26.49 15.69
N ARG A 8 24.42 -25.29 15.33
CA ARG A 8 24.39 -24.15 16.26
C ARG A 8 23.35 -24.44 17.35
N LYS A 9 23.80 -24.72 18.56
CA LYS A 9 22.94 -24.77 19.75
C LYS A 9 22.26 -23.42 19.98
N ALA A 10 20.94 -23.41 20.00
CA ALA A 10 20.15 -22.26 20.43
C ALA A 10 20.26 -22.11 21.96
N THR A 11 20.49 -20.89 22.45
CA THR A 11 20.56 -20.57 23.88
C THR A 11 19.18 -20.17 24.41
N SER A 12 18.89 -20.55 25.67
CA SER A 12 17.60 -20.33 26.33
C SER A 12 17.37 -18.87 26.72
N THR A 13 16.10 -18.42 26.70
CA THR A 13 15.67 -17.07 27.12
C THR A 13 16.13 -16.70 28.54
N SER A 14 16.79 -15.54 28.66
CA SER A 14 16.90 -14.81 29.93
C SER A 14 15.70 -13.88 30.10
N ASN A 15 15.32 -13.60 31.35
CA ASN A 15 14.06 -12.94 31.70
C ASN A 15 13.90 -11.48 31.24
N PHE A 16 14.90 -10.82 30.64
CA PHE A 16 14.79 -9.40 30.28
C PHE A 16 15.71 -8.98 29.11
N GLY A 17 15.09 -8.30 28.13
CA GLY A 17 15.65 -7.30 27.21
C GLY A 17 17.05 -7.52 26.64
N VAL A 18 17.15 -8.00 25.39
CA VAL A 18 18.40 -8.01 24.61
C VAL A 18 18.24 -7.16 23.34
N SER A 19 19.25 -6.36 23.02
CA SER A 19 19.23 -5.30 21.99
C SER A 19 19.77 -5.70 20.60
N ARG A 20 19.97 -7.00 20.33
CA ARG A 20 20.35 -7.52 19.00
C ARG A 20 19.61 -8.81 18.69
N ARG A 21 19.17 -8.96 17.43
CA ARG A 21 18.55 -10.19 16.92
C ARG A 21 19.54 -11.35 16.98
N GLU A 22 19.39 -12.17 18.00
CA GLU A 22 19.82 -13.58 17.99
C GLU A 22 18.61 -14.41 17.53
N ASN A 23 18.83 -15.52 16.82
CA ASN A 23 17.73 -16.45 16.53
C ASN A 23 17.31 -17.07 17.87
N HIS A 24 16.21 -16.59 18.42
CA HIS A 24 15.67 -17.05 19.69
C HIS A 24 14.81 -18.29 19.45
N ASP A 25 15.09 -19.36 20.19
CA ASP A 25 14.22 -20.52 20.24
C ASP A 25 12.96 -20.17 21.06
N ALA A 26 11.83 -20.04 20.36
CA ALA A 26 10.54 -19.70 20.94
C ALA A 26 9.68 -20.94 21.29
N SER A 27 10.22 -22.16 21.14
CA SER A 27 9.51 -23.43 21.41
C SER A 27 8.78 -23.43 22.74
N GLY A 28 9.43 -23.03 23.84
CA GLY A 28 8.82 -23.01 25.18
C GLY A 28 7.68 -21.98 25.39
N PHE A 29 7.49 -21.01 24.49
CA PHE A 29 6.29 -20.15 24.48
C PHE A 29 5.14 -20.88 23.75
N TYR A 30 5.43 -21.46 22.58
CA TYR A 30 4.44 -22.14 21.75
C TYR A 30 3.97 -23.48 22.33
N GLU A 31 4.83 -24.21 23.06
CA GLU A 31 4.48 -25.45 23.78
C GLU A 31 3.36 -25.29 24.82
N ARG A 32 3.06 -24.05 25.22
CA ARG A 32 1.95 -23.72 26.15
C ARG A 32 0.59 -23.69 25.46
N PHE A 33 0.56 -23.73 24.14
CA PHE A 33 -0.63 -23.67 23.32
C PHE A 33 -0.75 -24.95 22.49
N VAL A 34 -1.97 -25.34 22.13
CA VAL A 34 -2.16 -26.36 21.10
C VAL A 34 -1.70 -25.73 19.79
N ALA A 35 -0.54 -26.17 19.29
CA ALA A 35 -0.01 -25.68 18.03
C ALA A 35 -1.03 -25.94 16.92
N PRO A 36 -1.33 -24.95 16.06
CA PRO A 36 -2.25 -25.17 14.97
C PRO A 36 -1.65 -26.16 13.97
N GLU A 37 -2.50 -26.96 13.33
CA GLU A 37 -2.07 -27.87 12.28
C GLU A 37 -1.56 -27.08 11.08
N VAL A 38 -0.28 -27.27 10.72
CA VAL A 38 0.33 -26.65 9.56
C VAL A 38 0.28 -27.65 8.40
N SER A 39 -0.51 -27.33 7.39
CA SER A 39 -0.71 -28.12 6.17
C SER A 39 0.55 -28.15 5.30
N SER A 40 0.79 -29.31 4.68
CA SER A 40 1.82 -29.50 3.65
C SER A 40 1.30 -29.29 2.23
N ASP A 41 0.02 -28.96 2.05
CA ASP A 41 -0.61 -28.71 0.76
C ASP A 41 0.16 -27.64 -0.03
N ASP A 42 0.50 -27.97 -1.28
CA ASP A 42 1.23 -27.13 -2.23
C ASP A 42 0.43 -26.89 -3.52
N THR A 43 -0.87 -27.19 -3.51
CA THR A 43 -1.78 -27.01 -4.64
C THR A 43 -1.93 -25.53 -4.97
N VAL A 44 -1.55 -25.15 -6.19
CA VAL A 44 -1.79 -23.81 -6.74
C VAL A 44 -2.38 -24.01 -8.12
N GLN A 45 -3.64 -23.59 -8.28
CA GLN A 45 -4.36 -23.62 -9.55
C GLN A 45 -4.22 -22.28 -10.27
N ALA A 46 -4.28 -22.29 -11.59
CA ALA A 46 -4.40 -21.06 -12.36
C ALA A 46 -5.81 -20.50 -12.17
N ALA A 47 -5.93 -19.20 -11.89
CA ALA A 47 -7.21 -18.54 -11.96
C ALA A 47 -7.66 -18.44 -13.42
N VAL A 48 -8.97 -18.59 -13.62
CA VAL A 48 -9.64 -18.29 -14.88
C VAL A 48 -10.42 -16.99 -14.71
N ASP A 49 -10.70 -16.29 -15.82
CA ASP A 49 -11.50 -15.07 -15.84
C ASP A 49 -11.04 -14.04 -14.79
N VAL A 50 -9.78 -13.61 -14.92
CA VAL A 50 -9.23 -12.55 -14.08
C VAL A 50 -9.50 -11.16 -14.68
N ASP A 51 -9.27 -10.12 -13.88
CA ASP A 51 -9.47 -8.72 -14.23
C ASP A 51 -10.94 -8.32 -14.42
N CYS A 52 -11.86 -9.00 -13.73
CA CYS A 52 -13.30 -8.73 -13.80
C CYS A 52 -13.95 -8.55 -12.41
N ILE A 53 -15.13 -7.94 -12.42
CA ILE A 53 -15.97 -7.77 -11.24
C ILE A 53 -17.33 -8.38 -11.56
N HIS A 54 -17.76 -9.38 -10.80
CA HIS A 54 -19.02 -10.07 -11.00
C HIS A 54 -20.14 -9.40 -10.21
N VAL A 55 -21.28 -9.15 -10.88
CA VAL A 55 -22.56 -8.87 -10.21
C VAL A 55 -23.11 -10.20 -9.69
N HIS A 56 -22.61 -10.67 -8.55
CA HIS A 56 -22.92 -11.99 -8.02
C HIS A 56 -22.70 -12.03 -6.51
N ASP A 57 -23.49 -12.87 -5.84
CA ASP A 57 -23.33 -13.19 -4.42
C ASP A 57 -22.01 -13.93 -4.14
N ALA A 58 -21.15 -13.33 -3.30
CA ALA A 58 -19.86 -13.88 -2.90
C ALA A 58 -19.95 -15.14 -2.03
N ARG A 59 -21.15 -15.52 -1.55
CA ARG A 59 -21.38 -16.83 -0.89
C ARG A 59 -21.29 -18.01 -1.86
N SER A 60 -21.19 -17.75 -3.16
CA SER A 60 -20.98 -18.76 -4.20
C SER A 60 -20.07 -18.20 -5.29
N MET A 61 -18.77 -18.53 -5.24
CA MET A 61 -17.75 -18.09 -6.20
C MET A 61 -17.39 -19.22 -7.18
N THR A 62 -18.39 -19.87 -7.78
CA THR A 62 -18.22 -20.99 -8.72
C THR A 62 -17.37 -20.67 -9.97
N GLN A 63 -17.20 -19.38 -10.26
CA GLN A 63 -16.38 -18.80 -11.31
C GLN A 63 -14.89 -18.98 -11.03
N LEU A 64 -14.51 -19.19 -9.76
CA LEU A 64 -13.13 -19.33 -9.31
C LEU A 64 -12.82 -20.79 -8.93
N PRO A 65 -11.74 -21.38 -9.49
CA PRO A 65 -11.23 -22.66 -9.03
C PRO A 65 -10.77 -22.62 -7.57
N ASP A 66 -10.71 -23.78 -6.95
CA ASP A 66 -10.07 -23.92 -5.64
C ASP A 66 -8.59 -23.55 -5.73
N ALA A 67 -8.04 -22.94 -4.68
CA ALA A 67 -6.62 -22.61 -4.59
C ALA A 67 -6.03 -21.82 -5.76
N SER A 68 -6.79 -20.88 -6.34
CA SER A 68 -6.41 -20.04 -7.47
C SER A 68 -6.08 -18.58 -7.13
N VAL A 69 -6.36 -18.14 -5.90
CA VAL A 69 -6.18 -16.75 -5.45
C VAL A 69 -5.02 -16.64 -4.47
N ALA A 70 -4.19 -15.61 -4.60
CA ALA A 70 -3.02 -15.40 -3.76
C ALA A 70 -3.33 -14.68 -2.44
N LEU A 71 -4.24 -13.70 -2.50
CA LEU A 71 -4.59 -12.78 -1.42
C LEU A 71 -6.05 -12.39 -1.53
N VAL A 72 -6.77 -12.38 -0.41
CA VAL A 72 -8.06 -11.71 -0.26
C VAL A 72 -7.82 -10.40 0.50
N VAL A 73 -8.25 -9.27 -0.05
CA VAL A 73 -8.30 -7.98 0.66
C VAL A 73 -9.69 -7.42 0.54
N THR A 74 -10.33 -7.13 1.67
CA THR A 74 -11.73 -6.71 1.65
C THR A 74 -12.12 -5.89 2.87
N SER A 75 -13.26 -5.23 2.76
CA SER A 75 -13.92 -4.49 3.83
C SER A 75 -15.41 -4.82 3.78
N PRO A 76 -15.90 -5.78 4.59
CA PRO A 76 -17.29 -6.18 4.56
C PRO A 76 -18.23 -5.02 4.90
N PRO A 77 -19.50 -5.11 4.50
CA PRO A 77 -20.52 -4.15 4.89
C PRO A 77 -20.64 -4.09 6.41
N TYR A 78 -20.57 -2.89 7.01
CA TYR A 78 -20.66 -2.72 8.45
C TYR A 78 -22.13 -2.64 8.87
N PHE A 79 -22.60 -3.57 9.69
CA PHE A 79 -23.97 -3.65 10.23
C PHE A 79 -24.28 -2.46 11.18
N ALA A 80 -24.25 -1.24 10.67
CA ALA A 80 -24.31 0.03 11.42
C ALA A 80 -25.71 0.66 11.46
N GLY A 81 -26.67 0.11 10.72
CA GLY A 81 -28.07 0.53 10.69
C GLY A 81 -28.40 1.72 9.78
N LYS A 82 -29.58 1.65 9.15
CA LYS A 82 -30.33 2.66 8.36
C LYS A 82 -29.72 3.23 7.08
N ALA A 83 -28.50 3.75 7.06
CA ALA A 83 -28.00 4.39 5.82
C ALA A 83 -27.44 3.40 4.78
N TYR A 84 -26.82 2.32 5.24
CA TYR A 84 -26.27 1.27 4.38
C TYR A 84 -27.35 0.27 3.95
N GLU A 85 -28.37 0.08 4.79
CA GLU A 85 -29.57 -0.75 4.53
C GLU A 85 -30.52 -0.13 3.49
N GLU A 86 -30.51 1.21 3.34
CA GLU A 86 -31.24 1.92 2.28
C GLU A 86 -30.49 1.87 0.93
N ALA A 87 -29.16 1.74 0.95
CA ALA A 87 -28.30 1.72 -0.23
C ALA A 87 -28.18 0.31 -0.86
N LEU A 88 -28.18 -0.75 -0.06
CA LEU A 88 -28.31 -2.12 -0.59
C LEU A 88 -29.79 -2.45 -0.81
N GLY A 89 -30.19 -2.51 -2.07
CA GLY A 89 -31.54 -2.84 -2.49
C GLY A 89 -32.17 -4.03 -1.77
N GLN A 90 -33.50 -3.98 -1.62
CA GLN A 90 -34.32 -4.99 -0.95
C GLN A 90 -34.03 -6.41 -1.47
N GLY A 91 -33.51 -7.29 -0.62
CA GLY A 91 -33.48 -8.74 -0.91
C GLY A 91 -32.38 -9.58 -0.25
N ALA A 92 -31.27 -8.98 0.22
CA ALA A 92 -30.11 -9.76 0.73
C ALA A 92 -29.49 -9.23 2.04
N VAL A 93 -30.09 -8.21 2.66
CA VAL A 93 -29.56 -7.62 3.89
C VAL A 93 -29.91 -8.51 5.09
N PRO A 94 -28.93 -8.95 5.90
CA PRO A 94 -29.20 -9.71 7.11
C PRO A 94 -30.18 -8.97 8.03
N ALA A 95 -31.21 -9.65 8.52
CA ALA A 95 -32.22 -9.05 9.40
C ALA A 95 -31.74 -8.95 10.86
N SER A 96 -30.66 -9.66 11.21
CA SER A 96 -30.04 -9.62 12.53
C SER A 96 -28.51 -9.64 12.48
N TYR A 97 -27.88 -9.21 13.58
CA TYR A 97 -26.42 -9.29 13.71
C TYR A 97 -25.90 -10.72 13.61
N ALA A 98 -26.66 -11.70 14.10
CA ALA A 98 -26.29 -13.11 14.00
C ALA A 98 -26.28 -13.59 12.54
N GLU A 99 -27.33 -13.26 11.78
CA GLU A 99 -27.40 -13.55 10.34
C GLU A 99 -26.28 -12.84 9.56
N TYR A 100 -25.90 -11.62 9.99
CA TYR A 100 -24.77 -10.90 9.42
C TYR A 100 -23.45 -11.66 9.64
N LEU A 101 -23.19 -12.15 10.84
CA LEU A 101 -22.00 -12.96 11.12
C LEU A 101 -22.01 -14.28 10.35
N THR A 102 -23.17 -14.93 10.19
CA THR A 102 -23.31 -16.12 9.34
C THR A 102 -22.97 -15.80 7.88
N MET A 103 -23.48 -14.69 7.34
CA MET A 103 -23.16 -14.26 5.98
C MET A 103 -21.65 -14.03 5.79
N LEU A 104 -20.98 -13.39 6.77
CA LEU A 104 -19.53 -13.22 6.71
C LEU A 104 -18.80 -14.56 6.75
N GLU A 105 -19.23 -15.50 7.59
CA GLU A 105 -18.66 -16.84 7.66
C GLU A 105 -18.81 -17.60 6.34
N ASP A 106 -19.99 -17.55 5.70
CA ASP A 106 -20.24 -18.19 4.40
C ASP A 106 -19.35 -17.60 3.30
N VAL A 107 -19.24 -16.27 3.22
CA VAL A 107 -18.36 -15.60 2.25
C VAL A 107 -16.90 -15.91 2.52
N PHE A 108 -16.46 -15.88 3.79
CA PHE A 108 -15.09 -16.20 4.14
C PHE A 108 -14.77 -17.68 3.91
N ALA A 109 -15.72 -18.59 4.05
CA ALA A 109 -15.54 -19.99 3.68
C ALA A 109 -15.24 -20.14 2.17
N GLU A 110 -15.97 -19.42 1.30
CA GLU A 110 -15.66 -19.38 -0.14
C GLU A 110 -14.29 -18.76 -0.41
N CYS A 111 -13.93 -17.68 0.29
CA CYS A 111 -12.57 -17.12 0.24
C CYS A 111 -11.52 -18.17 0.62
N VAL A 112 -11.74 -18.96 1.68
CA VAL A 112 -10.83 -20.04 2.07
C VAL A 112 -10.73 -21.11 0.99
N ARG A 113 -11.82 -21.48 0.32
CA ARG A 113 -11.80 -22.45 -0.78
C ARG A 113 -10.87 -21.98 -1.92
N VAL A 114 -11.07 -20.76 -2.43
CA VAL A 114 -10.32 -20.23 -3.58
C VAL A 114 -8.91 -19.77 -3.25
N LEU A 115 -8.59 -19.49 -1.99
CA LEU A 115 -7.25 -19.07 -1.57
C LEU A 115 -6.25 -20.24 -1.70
N GLU A 116 -5.07 -20.01 -2.28
CA GLU A 116 -4.02 -21.02 -2.31
C GLU A 116 -3.51 -21.34 -0.88
N PRO A 117 -2.98 -22.55 -0.62
CA PRO A 117 -2.32 -22.85 0.64
C PRO A 117 -1.19 -21.86 0.90
N GLY A 118 -1.19 -21.31 2.11
CA GLY A 118 -0.30 -20.23 2.47
C GLY A 118 -0.79 -18.85 2.06
N GLY A 119 -1.74 -18.72 1.14
CA GLY A 119 -2.40 -17.46 0.79
C GLY A 119 -2.99 -16.76 2.01
N ARG A 120 -3.16 -15.43 1.90
CA ARG A 120 -3.57 -14.56 3.02
C ARG A 120 -4.98 -14.03 2.78
N ILE A 121 -5.71 -13.83 3.88
CA ILE A 121 -6.92 -13.02 3.90
C ILE A 121 -6.68 -11.84 4.84
N ALA A 122 -7.03 -10.64 4.39
CA ALA A 122 -6.92 -9.39 5.13
C ALA A 122 -8.29 -8.69 5.11
N VAL A 123 -8.91 -8.60 6.29
CA VAL A 123 -10.28 -8.07 6.44
C VAL A 123 -10.23 -6.77 7.24
N ASN A 124 -10.51 -5.65 6.59
CA ASN A 124 -10.67 -4.37 7.24
C ASN A 124 -12.03 -4.30 7.95
N VAL A 125 -12.03 -3.93 9.23
CA VAL A 125 -13.25 -3.81 10.02
C VAL A 125 -13.23 -2.57 10.90
N ALA A 126 -14.38 -1.90 10.96
CA ALA A 126 -14.65 -0.82 11.90
C ALA A 126 -15.22 -1.37 13.22
N ASN A 127 -15.07 -0.60 14.30
CA ASN A 127 -15.78 -0.88 15.53
C ASN A 127 -17.27 -0.49 15.38
N LEU A 128 -18.17 -1.32 15.92
CA LEU A 128 -19.61 -1.11 15.81
C LEU A 128 -20.21 -0.65 17.14
N GLY A 129 -21.16 0.27 17.05
CA GLY A 129 -21.91 0.73 18.22
C GLY A 129 -21.05 1.46 19.26
N ARG A 130 -21.74 1.97 20.29
CA ARG A 130 -21.13 2.69 21.42
C ARG A 130 -21.75 2.30 22.76
N LYS A 131 -23.05 1.97 22.74
CA LYS A 131 -23.85 1.60 23.92
C LYS A 131 -24.88 0.52 23.53
N PRO A 132 -24.48 -0.76 23.45
CA PRO A 132 -23.15 -1.30 23.76
C PRO A 132 -22.14 -1.10 22.61
N PHE A 133 -20.85 -1.10 22.96
CA PHE A 133 -19.76 -1.28 22.00
C PHE A 133 -19.71 -2.75 21.56
N ARG A 134 -19.51 -3.00 20.26
CA ARG A 134 -19.38 -4.33 19.66
C ARG A 134 -18.09 -4.38 18.84
N SER A 135 -17.22 -5.31 19.20
CA SER A 135 -15.94 -5.51 18.54
C SER A 135 -16.11 -6.41 17.32
N LEU A 136 -16.36 -5.82 16.15
CA LEU A 136 -16.42 -6.61 14.91
C LEU A 136 -15.09 -7.31 14.62
N THR A 137 -13.96 -6.73 15.05
CA THR A 137 -12.65 -7.38 14.99
C THR A 137 -12.63 -8.68 15.77
N ALA A 138 -13.19 -8.72 16.98
CA ALA A 138 -13.23 -9.95 17.77
C ALA A 138 -14.07 -11.04 17.08
N ASP A 139 -15.19 -10.63 16.49
CA ASP A 139 -16.09 -11.55 15.76
C ASP A 139 -15.41 -12.09 14.49
N VAL A 140 -14.77 -11.23 13.68
CA VAL A 140 -14.04 -11.66 12.48
C VAL A 140 -12.83 -12.53 12.83
N THR A 141 -12.06 -12.19 13.87
CA THR A 141 -10.97 -13.04 14.36
C THR A 141 -11.48 -14.42 14.76
N THR A 142 -12.62 -14.49 15.46
CA THR A 142 -13.26 -15.76 15.82
C THR A 142 -13.68 -16.56 14.59
N ILE A 143 -14.29 -15.92 13.58
CA ILE A 143 -14.69 -16.60 12.33
C ILE A 143 -13.46 -17.16 11.62
N LEU A 144 -12.45 -16.33 11.36
CA LEU A 144 -11.27 -16.74 10.59
C LEU A 144 -10.45 -17.82 11.32
N GLN A 145 -10.17 -17.63 12.61
CA GLN A 145 -9.30 -18.51 13.38
C GLN A 145 -10.03 -19.76 13.88
N ASP A 146 -11.16 -19.59 14.56
CA ASP A 146 -11.74 -20.69 15.33
C ASP A 146 -12.74 -21.51 14.51
N ARG A 147 -13.54 -20.85 13.65
CA ARG A 147 -14.56 -21.50 12.81
C ARG A 147 -13.97 -22.01 11.49
N LEU A 148 -13.19 -21.18 10.79
CA LEU A 148 -12.58 -21.51 9.51
C LEU A 148 -11.15 -22.07 9.61
N ARG A 149 -10.60 -22.18 10.82
CA ARG A 149 -9.29 -22.80 11.11
C ARG A 149 -8.11 -22.17 10.35
N LEU A 150 -8.19 -20.88 10.03
CA LEU A 150 -7.07 -20.14 9.47
C LEU A 150 -6.03 -19.84 10.55
N LEU A 151 -4.79 -19.68 10.11
CA LEU A 151 -3.66 -19.33 10.95
C LEU A 151 -3.60 -17.80 11.09
N LEU A 152 -3.96 -17.28 12.26
CA LEU A 152 -3.88 -15.84 12.53
C LEU A 152 -2.43 -15.35 12.44
N ARG A 153 -2.21 -14.24 11.74
CA ARG A 153 -0.91 -13.57 11.57
C ARG A 153 -0.73 -12.39 12.52
N GLY A 154 -1.85 -11.76 12.88
CA GLY A 154 -1.89 -10.52 13.64
C GLY A 154 -2.94 -9.58 13.06
N GLU A 155 -2.91 -8.35 13.55
CA GLU A 155 -3.81 -7.27 13.15
C GLU A 155 -2.99 -6.02 12.85
N VAL A 156 -3.38 -5.28 11.82
CA VAL A 156 -2.90 -3.91 11.60
C VAL A 156 -3.90 -2.95 12.22
N VAL A 157 -3.41 -2.00 13.02
CA VAL A 157 -4.16 -0.84 13.49
C VAL A 157 -4.05 0.27 12.47
N TRP A 158 -5.13 0.50 11.72
CA TRP A 158 -5.19 1.60 10.77
C TRP A 158 -5.69 2.87 11.47
N VAL A 159 -4.83 3.89 11.56
CA VAL A 159 -5.15 5.21 12.10
C VAL A 159 -5.63 6.13 10.97
N LYS A 160 -6.90 6.54 11.04
CA LYS A 160 -7.54 7.39 10.04
C LYS A 160 -7.21 8.88 10.23
N ALA A 161 -6.93 9.30 11.47
CA ALA A 161 -6.61 10.67 11.80
C ALA A 161 -5.83 10.76 13.12
N ARG A 162 -4.92 11.74 13.23
CA ARG A 162 -4.28 12.11 14.50
C ARG A 162 -4.99 13.30 15.15
N GLY A 163 -5.34 13.18 16.43
CA GLY A 163 -5.74 14.31 17.28
C GLY A 163 -7.25 14.56 17.40
N ALA A 164 -7.60 15.72 17.96
CA ALA A 164 -8.95 16.11 18.37
C ALA A 164 -9.78 16.75 17.23
N SER A 165 -9.70 16.21 16.01
CA SER A 165 -10.51 16.74 14.90
C SER A 165 -11.96 16.26 15.01
N GLY A 166 -12.86 17.19 15.37
CA GLY A 166 -14.30 17.19 15.08
C GLY A 166 -15.19 16.14 15.74
N ASN A 167 -14.65 15.02 16.23
CA ASN A 167 -15.47 13.95 16.79
C ASN A 167 -15.83 14.26 18.26
N CYS A 168 -16.98 14.91 18.45
CA CYS A 168 -17.53 15.28 19.76
C CYS A 168 -18.28 14.13 20.45
N ALA A 169 -18.16 12.89 19.96
CA ALA A 169 -18.82 11.71 20.51
C ALA A 169 -18.11 11.16 21.78
N TRP A 170 -17.75 12.04 22.73
CA TRP A 170 -17.06 11.68 23.98
C TRP A 170 -18.00 11.25 25.11
N GLY A 171 -19.31 11.15 24.87
CA GLY A 171 -20.29 10.89 25.92
C GLY A 171 -20.36 12.04 26.93
N SER A 172 -20.14 11.76 28.21
CA SER A 172 -20.12 12.79 29.25
C SER A 172 -18.83 13.61 29.20
N PHE A 173 -18.92 14.85 28.73
CA PHE A 173 -17.78 15.77 28.63
C PHE A 173 -17.23 16.12 30.02
N GLN A 174 -15.93 15.87 30.26
CA GLN A 174 -15.24 16.21 31.52
C GLN A 174 -15.95 15.71 32.79
N ARG A 175 -16.66 14.59 32.68
CA ARG A 175 -17.35 13.93 33.80
C ARG A 175 -17.12 12.41 33.71
N PRO A 176 -16.82 11.73 34.83
CA PRO A 176 -16.58 10.28 34.83
C PRO A 176 -17.86 9.46 34.66
N THR A 177 -19.03 10.10 34.58
CA THR A 177 -20.34 9.43 34.51
C THR A 177 -20.45 8.46 33.34
N ASN A 178 -20.02 8.87 32.14
CA ASN A 178 -20.05 8.03 30.93
C ASN A 178 -19.19 8.60 29.79
N PRO A 179 -17.87 8.82 29.98
CA PRO A 179 -17.00 9.16 28.87
C PRO A 179 -16.91 7.98 27.88
N VAL A 180 -16.91 8.27 26.58
CA VAL A 180 -16.84 7.27 25.50
C VAL A 180 -15.57 7.47 24.69
N LEU A 181 -14.93 6.38 24.31
CA LEU A 181 -13.74 6.41 23.46
C LEU A 181 -14.10 6.88 22.05
N ARG A 182 -13.25 7.74 21.48
CA ARG A 182 -13.39 8.21 20.09
C ARG A 182 -12.66 7.24 19.18
N ASP A 183 -13.38 6.64 18.24
CA ASP A 183 -12.78 5.77 17.25
C ASP A 183 -11.99 6.60 16.23
N LEU A 184 -10.67 6.52 16.35
CA LEU A 184 -9.73 7.06 15.37
C LEU A 184 -9.12 5.96 14.50
N THR A 185 -9.43 4.70 14.81
CA THR A 185 -8.79 3.54 14.22
C THR A 185 -9.80 2.53 13.69
N GLU A 186 -9.37 1.79 12.68
CA GLU A 186 -9.94 0.52 12.23
C GLU A 186 -8.88 -0.57 12.36
N ARG A 187 -9.28 -1.83 12.15
CA ARG A 187 -8.37 -2.97 12.21
C ARG A 187 -8.43 -3.77 10.94
N VAL A 188 -7.27 -4.20 10.45
CA VAL A 188 -7.18 -5.22 9.41
C VAL A 188 -6.74 -6.52 10.06
N VAL A 189 -7.65 -7.49 10.14
CA VAL A 189 -7.35 -8.83 10.66
C VAL A 189 -6.72 -9.66 9.54
N ILE A 190 -5.55 -10.25 9.80
CA ILE A 190 -4.79 -10.98 8.77
C ILE A 190 -4.63 -12.44 9.20
N ALA A 191 -5.01 -13.37 8.32
CA ALA A 191 -4.86 -14.80 8.55
C ALA A 191 -4.35 -15.54 7.29
N SER A 192 -3.96 -16.81 7.43
CA SER A 192 -3.46 -17.62 6.32
C SER A 192 -4.03 -19.03 6.27
N LYS A 193 -4.23 -19.53 5.06
CA LYS A 193 -4.79 -20.85 4.82
C LYS A 193 -3.75 -21.94 5.04
N GLY A 194 -3.92 -22.73 6.10
CA GLY A 194 -3.19 -23.98 6.35
C GLY A 194 -1.70 -23.84 6.66
N ARG A 195 -0.99 -22.82 6.16
CA ARG A 195 0.45 -22.65 6.35
C ARG A 195 0.88 -21.18 6.34
N PHE A 196 2.07 -20.91 6.89
CA PHE A 196 2.59 -19.54 7.03
C PHE A 196 3.48 -19.09 5.86
N ASP A 197 4.06 -20.00 5.10
CA ASP A 197 4.83 -19.69 3.88
C ASP A 197 3.91 -19.67 2.65
N ARG A 198 4.45 -19.55 1.43
CA ARG A 198 3.69 -19.78 0.19
C ARG A 198 3.73 -21.27 -0.12
N ALA A 199 2.64 -21.85 -0.64
CA ALA A 199 2.57 -23.25 -1.10
C ALA A 199 3.79 -23.68 -1.91
N VAL A 200 4.15 -22.86 -2.91
CA VAL A 200 5.26 -23.09 -3.82
C VAL A 200 6.32 -21.99 -3.61
N PRO A 201 7.58 -22.34 -3.31
CA PRO A 201 8.66 -21.36 -3.17
C PRO A 201 8.93 -20.60 -4.47
N ALA A 202 9.38 -19.34 -4.38
CA ALA A 202 9.61 -18.46 -5.54
C ALA A 202 10.44 -19.10 -6.67
N ARG A 203 11.52 -19.83 -6.33
CA ARG A 203 12.34 -20.55 -7.32
C ARG A 203 11.54 -21.58 -8.12
N ARG A 204 10.70 -22.36 -7.43
CA ARG A 204 9.82 -23.38 -8.04
C ARG A 204 8.64 -22.74 -8.77
N ARG A 205 8.18 -21.56 -8.33
CA ARG A 205 7.19 -20.76 -9.07
C ARG A 205 7.73 -20.34 -10.43
N ALA A 206 8.97 -19.85 -10.50
CA ALA A 206 9.62 -19.52 -11.76
C ALA A 206 9.74 -20.72 -12.72
N GLU A 207 10.12 -21.91 -12.21
CA GLU A 207 10.17 -23.16 -12.99
C GLU A 207 8.80 -23.58 -13.56
N ARG A 208 7.70 -23.19 -12.90
CA ARG A 208 6.32 -23.49 -13.29
C ARG A 208 5.63 -22.36 -14.07
N GLY A 209 6.35 -21.27 -14.37
CA GLY A 209 5.75 -20.08 -15.00
C GLY A 209 4.75 -19.33 -14.11
N LEU A 210 4.82 -19.50 -12.80
CA LEU A 210 3.97 -18.81 -11.83
C LEU A 210 4.59 -17.45 -11.42
N PRO A 211 3.76 -16.48 -10.98
CA PRO A 211 4.21 -15.23 -10.37
C PRO A 211 5.27 -15.44 -9.27
N HIS A 212 6.40 -14.76 -9.33
CA HIS A 212 7.50 -14.99 -8.37
C HIS A 212 8.32 -13.74 -8.03
N GLU A 213 8.04 -12.62 -8.67
CA GLU A 213 8.74 -11.36 -8.48
C GLU A 213 8.09 -10.54 -7.36
N HIS A 214 8.85 -10.21 -6.32
CA HIS A 214 8.42 -9.29 -5.27
C HIS A 214 8.54 -7.85 -5.78
N SER A 215 7.78 -6.93 -5.18
CA SER A 215 7.72 -5.54 -5.65
C SER A 215 8.12 -4.49 -4.62
N LEU A 216 8.47 -4.90 -3.40
CA LEU A 216 8.89 -3.98 -2.34
C LEU A 216 10.41 -3.85 -2.30
N THR A 217 10.88 -2.62 -2.14
CA THR A 217 12.26 -2.37 -1.70
C THR A 217 12.42 -2.76 -0.23
N ARG A 218 13.67 -2.79 0.25
CA ARG A 218 13.96 -3.11 1.65
C ARG A 218 13.28 -2.16 2.63
N ASP A 219 13.33 -0.85 2.37
CA ASP A 219 12.82 0.15 3.30
C ASP A 219 11.29 0.16 3.34
N GLU A 220 10.64 0.02 2.18
CA GLU A 220 9.19 -0.13 2.09
C GLU A 220 8.73 -1.41 2.80
N PHE A 221 9.47 -2.51 2.69
CA PHE A 221 9.19 -3.72 3.46
C PHE A 221 9.27 -3.49 4.97
N MET A 222 10.29 -2.76 5.44
CA MET A 222 10.42 -2.45 6.87
C MET A 222 9.28 -1.57 7.39
N ASP A 223 8.82 -0.59 6.60
CA ASP A 223 7.67 0.25 6.97
C ASP A 223 6.36 -0.54 6.97
N ALA A 224 6.12 -1.30 5.89
CA ALA A 224 4.90 -2.05 5.70
C ALA A 224 4.73 -3.21 6.70
N THR A 225 5.81 -3.72 7.28
CA THR A 225 5.76 -4.80 8.30
C THR A 225 5.50 -4.30 9.73
N THR A 226 5.26 -3.00 9.93
CA THR A 226 4.73 -2.48 11.19
C THR A 226 3.24 -2.79 11.34
N ASP A 227 2.75 -2.84 12.58
CA ASP A 227 1.35 -3.10 12.92
C ASP A 227 0.52 -1.82 13.09
N LEU A 228 1.10 -0.63 12.90
CA LEU A 228 0.42 0.66 13.01
C LEU A 228 0.56 1.44 11.71
N TRP A 229 -0.53 1.59 10.96
CA TRP A 229 -0.52 2.28 9.67
C TRP A 229 -1.30 3.58 9.74
N GLU A 230 -0.69 4.66 9.30
CA GLU A 230 -1.31 5.98 9.25
C GLU A 230 -1.63 6.33 7.81
N ILE A 231 -2.90 6.17 7.45
CA ILE A 231 -3.39 6.37 6.08
C ILE A 231 -4.65 7.23 6.18
N ALA A 232 -4.70 8.32 5.41
CA ALA A 232 -5.87 9.18 5.40
C ALA A 232 -7.09 8.45 4.77
N PRO A 233 -8.31 8.63 5.29
CA PRO A 233 -9.49 8.02 4.71
C PRO A 233 -9.81 8.62 3.34
N GLU A 234 -10.42 7.81 2.48
CA GLU A 234 -10.87 8.25 1.16
C GLU A 234 -12.14 9.11 1.28
N SER A 235 -12.33 10.05 0.35
CA SER A 235 -13.52 10.91 0.34
C SER A 235 -14.71 10.17 -0.27
N ALA A 236 -15.69 9.81 0.56
CA ALA A 236 -16.94 9.16 0.13
C ALA A 236 -17.66 9.92 -1.01
N THR A 237 -17.70 11.25 -0.93
CA THR A 237 -18.32 12.11 -1.96
C THR A 237 -17.55 12.10 -3.28
N ARG A 238 -16.21 12.06 -3.24
CA ARG A 238 -15.38 12.01 -4.45
C ARG A 238 -15.49 10.66 -5.15
N VAL A 239 -15.58 9.58 -4.38
CA VAL A 239 -15.63 8.20 -4.90
C VAL A 239 -17.06 7.81 -5.30
N GLY A 240 -18.09 8.51 -4.81
CA GLY A 240 -19.48 8.14 -5.07
C GLY A 240 -19.91 6.88 -4.33
N HIS A 241 -19.23 6.52 -3.24
CA HIS A 241 -19.54 5.36 -2.42
C HIS A 241 -19.61 5.78 -0.93
N PRO A 242 -20.56 5.26 -0.13
CA PRO A 242 -20.77 5.73 1.24
C PRO A 242 -19.61 5.43 2.19
N ALA A 243 -18.84 4.36 1.94
CA ALA A 243 -17.76 3.92 2.84
C ALA A 243 -16.57 3.25 2.12
N PRO A 244 -15.87 3.94 1.19
CA PRO A 244 -14.66 3.39 0.56
C PRO A 244 -13.47 3.42 1.53
N PHE A 245 -12.73 2.32 1.63
CA PHE A 245 -11.39 2.36 2.22
C PHE A 245 -10.37 2.91 1.20
N PRO A 246 -9.32 3.60 1.66
CA PRO A 246 -8.32 4.22 0.78
C PRO A 246 -7.53 3.16 0.01
N VAL A 247 -7.21 3.44 -1.25
CA VAL A 247 -6.49 2.52 -2.15
C VAL A 247 -5.10 2.16 -1.62
N GLU A 248 -4.48 3.04 -0.84
CA GLU A 248 -3.17 2.77 -0.22
C GLU A 248 -3.20 1.56 0.73
N LEU A 249 -4.34 1.31 1.40
CA LEU A 249 -4.49 0.19 2.33
C LEU A 249 -4.35 -1.19 1.63
N PRO A 250 -5.13 -1.51 0.58
CA PRO A 250 -4.94 -2.74 -0.19
C PRO A 250 -3.62 -2.74 -0.95
N GLU A 251 -3.12 -1.60 -1.50
CA GLU A 251 -1.82 -1.55 -2.17
C GLU A 251 -0.70 -2.08 -1.28
N ARG A 252 -0.66 -1.65 -0.02
CA ARG A 252 0.35 -2.09 0.97
C ARG A 252 0.24 -3.59 1.27
N LEU A 253 -0.97 -4.11 1.43
CA LEU A 253 -1.22 -5.55 1.64
C LEU A 253 -0.84 -6.39 0.42
N ILE A 254 -1.17 -5.92 -0.79
CA ILE A 254 -0.84 -6.59 -2.05
C ILE A 254 0.67 -6.68 -2.20
N HIS A 255 1.39 -5.60 -1.96
CA HIS A 255 2.85 -5.58 -1.99
C HIS A 255 3.50 -6.53 -0.98
N LEU A 256 2.96 -6.65 0.23
CA LEU A 256 3.48 -7.54 1.27
C LEU A 256 3.25 -9.02 0.99
N TYR A 257 2.08 -9.37 0.45
CA TYR A 257 1.58 -10.76 0.47
C TYR A 257 1.44 -11.42 -0.89
N THR A 258 1.80 -10.72 -1.98
CA THR A 258 1.69 -11.24 -3.34
C THR A 258 2.94 -10.97 -4.19
N TYR A 259 3.14 -11.78 -5.22
CA TYR A 259 4.07 -11.50 -6.30
C TYR A 259 3.40 -10.68 -7.41
N ARG A 260 4.19 -10.00 -8.27
CA ARG A 260 3.65 -9.38 -9.49
C ARG A 260 2.98 -10.43 -10.37
N GLY A 261 1.77 -10.14 -10.86
CA GLY A 261 0.94 -11.07 -11.61
C GLY A 261 0.13 -12.08 -10.78
N ASP A 262 0.24 -12.08 -9.44
CA ASP A 262 -0.70 -12.84 -8.61
C ASP A 262 -2.12 -12.25 -8.68
N VAL A 263 -3.11 -13.06 -8.32
CA VAL A 263 -4.53 -12.68 -8.31
C VAL A 263 -4.98 -12.27 -6.91
N VAL A 264 -5.64 -11.11 -6.81
CA VAL A 264 -6.20 -10.54 -5.58
C VAL A 264 -7.72 -10.58 -5.63
N LEU A 265 -8.37 -11.12 -4.61
CA LEU A 265 -9.82 -11.20 -4.51
C LEU A 265 -10.38 -10.16 -3.54
N ASP A 266 -11.48 -9.52 -3.93
CA ASP A 266 -12.35 -8.77 -3.02
C ASP A 266 -13.81 -9.28 -3.13
N PRO A 267 -14.34 -10.01 -2.13
CA PRO A 267 -15.73 -10.47 -2.12
C PRO A 267 -16.77 -9.37 -1.88
N PHE A 268 -16.34 -8.15 -1.54
CA PHE A 268 -17.20 -6.99 -1.28
C PHE A 268 -16.64 -5.77 -2.02
N MET A 269 -16.62 -5.84 -3.35
CA MET A 269 -15.84 -4.94 -4.21
C MET A 269 -16.23 -3.47 -4.05
N GLY A 270 -17.51 -3.17 -3.86
CA GLY A 270 -18.04 -1.81 -3.69
C GLY A 270 -17.48 -0.85 -4.74
N SER A 271 -16.74 0.16 -4.28
CA SER A 271 -16.15 1.20 -5.15
C SER A 271 -14.90 0.80 -5.96
N GLY A 272 -14.43 -0.44 -5.88
CA GLY A 272 -13.30 -0.91 -6.68
C GLY A 272 -11.91 -0.63 -6.10
N SER A 273 -11.77 -0.21 -4.84
CA SER A 273 -10.46 0.16 -4.25
C SER A 273 -9.42 -0.96 -4.35
N THR A 274 -9.79 -2.22 -4.11
CA THR A 274 -8.88 -3.37 -4.24
C THR A 274 -8.46 -3.62 -5.69
N ALA A 275 -9.40 -3.52 -6.64
CA ALA A 275 -9.11 -3.71 -8.05
C ALA A 275 -8.16 -2.61 -8.61
N VAL A 276 -8.40 -1.34 -8.22
CA VAL A 276 -7.51 -0.22 -8.55
C VAL A 276 -6.11 -0.45 -7.98
N ALA A 277 -6.01 -0.90 -6.73
CA ALA A 277 -4.73 -1.23 -6.11
C ALA A 277 -4.00 -2.39 -6.81
N ALA A 278 -4.73 -3.42 -7.22
CA ALA A 278 -4.16 -4.53 -7.99
C ALA A 278 -3.57 -4.03 -9.32
N VAL A 279 -4.32 -3.20 -10.06
CA VAL A 279 -3.84 -2.60 -11.31
C VAL A 279 -2.56 -1.79 -11.11
N ARG A 280 -2.54 -0.87 -10.14
CA ARG A 280 -1.37 -0.03 -9.84
C ARG A 280 -0.12 -0.82 -9.48
N THR A 281 -0.32 -1.99 -8.90
CA THR A 281 0.78 -2.84 -8.43
C THR A 281 1.13 -3.94 -9.43
N GLY A 282 0.49 -4.00 -10.60
CA GLY A 282 0.73 -5.04 -11.61
C GLY A 282 0.29 -6.43 -11.14
N ARG A 283 -0.84 -6.51 -10.43
CA ARG A 283 -1.54 -7.74 -10.06
C ARG A 283 -2.85 -7.83 -10.82
N HIS A 284 -3.35 -9.05 -10.96
CA HIS A 284 -4.71 -9.29 -11.42
C HIS A 284 -5.68 -9.18 -10.25
N TYR A 285 -6.94 -8.90 -10.53
CA TYR A 285 -7.99 -8.93 -9.51
C TYR A 285 -9.20 -9.75 -9.95
N VAL A 286 -9.98 -10.19 -8.98
CA VAL A 286 -11.37 -10.65 -9.18
C VAL A 286 -12.23 -10.04 -8.08
N GLY A 287 -13.42 -9.56 -8.43
CA GLY A 287 -14.34 -8.91 -7.51
C GLY A 287 -15.74 -9.50 -7.53
N PHE A 288 -16.44 -9.36 -6.41
CA PHE A 288 -17.86 -9.66 -6.31
C PHE A 288 -18.58 -8.50 -5.62
N ASP A 289 -19.72 -8.11 -6.17
CA ASP A 289 -20.68 -7.23 -5.50
C ASP A 289 -22.10 -7.58 -5.94
N LEU A 290 -23.10 -7.30 -5.10
CA LEU A 290 -24.50 -7.55 -5.43
C LEU A 290 -25.11 -6.39 -6.24
N ASP A 291 -24.55 -5.19 -6.12
CA ASP A 291 -25.09 -3.99 -6.76
C ASP A 291 -24.41 -3.74 -8.12
N ALA A 292 -25.17 -3.94 -9.20
CA ALA A 292 -24.71 -3.69 -10.56
C ALA A 292 -24.22 -2.25 -10.79
N THR A 293 -24.75 -1.27 -10.04
CA THR A 293 -24.32 0.12 -10.13
C THR A 293 -22.94 0.34 -9.54
N TYR A 294 -22.62 -0.31 -8.42
CA TYR A 294 -21.26 -0.30 -7.85
C TYR A 294 -20.28 -1.05 -8.74
N VAL A 295 -20.66 -2.20 -9.29
CA VAL A 295 -19.82 -2.93 -10.26
C VAL A 295 -19.48 -2.05 -11.45
N THR A 296 -20.47 -1.42 -12.08
CA THR A 296 -20.24 -0.52 -13.22
C THR A 296 -19.30 0.63 -12.86
N ALA A 297 -19.54 1.30 -11.73
CA ALA A 297 -18.70 2.42 -11.29
C ALA A 297 -17.26 1.98 -10.95
N ALA A 298 -17.10 0.79 -10.36
CA ALA A 298 -15.79 0.20 -10.08
C ALA A 298 -15.03 -0.14 -11.36
N GLU A 299 -15.70 -0.72 -12.36
CA GLU A 299 -15.10 -1.04 -13.67
C GLU A 299 -14.64 0.23 -14.41
N GLU A 300 -15.44 1.29 -14.42
CA GLU A 300 -15.04 2.59 -14.98
C GLU A 300 -13.80 3.16 -14.29
N ARG A 301 -13.78 3.12 -12.95
CA ARG A 301 -12.64 3.58 -12.15
C ARG A 301 -11.38 2.76 -12.43
N VAL A 302 -11.51 1.45 -12.59
CA VAL A 302 -10.40 0.57 -12.93
C VAL A 302 -9.90 0.81 -14.34
N LEU A 303 -10.80 1.01 -15.32
CA LEU A 303 -10.42 1.32 -16.70
C LEU A 303 -9.65 2.64 -16.78
N ALA A 304 -10.11 3.67 -16.07
CA ALA A 304 -9.42 4.95 -15.98
C ALA A 304 -8.02 4.79 -15.35
N GLU A 305 -7.91 3.99 -14.29
CA GLU A 305 -6.61 3.72 -13.66
C GLU A 305 -5.67 2.92 -14.57
N ARG A 306 -6.17 1.91 -15.30
CA ARG A 306 -5.38 1.16 -16.28
C ARG A 306 -4.83 2.07 -17.37
N ALA A 307 -5.65 2.99 -17.88
CA ALA A 307 -5.20 3.99 -18.85
C ALA A 307 -4.09 4.88 -18.27
N ARG A 308 -4.24 5.31 -17.00
CA ARG A 308 -3.22 6.10 -16.29
C ARG A 308 -1.91 5.33 -16.14
N VAL A 309 -1.95 4.08 -15.69
CA VAL A 309 -0.77 3.23 -15.50
C VAL A 309 -0.10 2.91 -16.85
N ALA A 310 -0.87 2.64 -17.90
CA ALA A 310 -0.31 2.41 -19.23
C ALA A 310 0.43 3.63 -19.80
N LEU A 311 -0.07 4.85 -19.53
CA LEU A 311 0.65 6.08 -19.86
C LEU A 311 1.95 6.20 -19.06
N ASP A 312 1.93 5.86 -17.77
CA ASP A 312 3.12 5.87 -16.91
C ASP A 312 4.18 4.82 -17.37
N ASP A 313 3.77 3.61 -17.78
CA ASP A 313 4.66 2.52 -18.25
C ASP A 313 5.30 2.80 -19.63
N THR A 314 4.72 3.69 -20.43
CA THR A 314 5.35 4.15 -21.69
C THR A 314 6.47 5.17 -21.48
N ALA A 315 6.65 5.67 -20.25
CA ALA A 315 7.90 6.30 -19.84
C ALA A 315 8.93 5.18 -19.52
N PRO A 316 10.21 5.27 -19.93
CA PRO A 316 11.20 4.21 -19.75
C PRO A 316 11.28 3.72 -18.28
N GLY A 317 10.66 2.57 -18.01
CA GLY A 317 10.45 2.05 -16.67
C GLY A 317 11.73 1.54 -16.02
N GLY A 318 12.01 2.04 -14.82
CA GLY A 318 13.02 1.53 -13.90
C GLY A 318 12.57 1.82 -12.47
N ASP A 319 12.87 0.88 -11.57
CA ASP A 319 12.63 0.93 -10.12
C ASP A 319 12.70 2.37 -9.56
N PRO A 320 11.59 2.91 -9.00
CA PRO A 320 11.52 4.30 -8.56
C PRO A 320 12.48 4.64 -7.43
N ASP A 321 13.11 3.66 -6.77
CA ASP A 321 13.95 3.94 -5.59
C ASP A 321 15.31 3.27 -5.53
N GLY A 322 15.74 2.73 -6.67
CA GLY A 322 17.11 2.25 -6.84
C GLY A 322 18.04 3.32 -7.43
N PRO A 323 19.33 2.97 -7.59
CA PRO A 323 20.21 3.62 -8.57
C PRO A 323 19.52 3.89 -9.93
N ALA A 324 18.50 3.09 -10.26
CA ALA A 324 17.62 3.20 -11.42
C ALA A 324 16.83 4.51 -11.54
N ALA A 325 16.32 5.12 -10.47
CA ALA A 325 15.56 6.38 -10.57
C ALA A 325 16.46 7.58 -10.88
N ARG A 326 17.62 7.64 -10.20
CA ARG A 326 18.68 8.62 -10.53
C ARG A 326 19.24 8.39 -11.92
N GLU A 327 19.32 7.14 -12.35
CA GLU A 327 19.74 6.75 -13.69
C GLU A 327 18.72 7.16 -14.75
N HIS A 328 17.43 6.97 -14.49
CA HIS A 328 16.35 7.44 -15.35
C HIS A 328 16.37 8.96 -15.45
N ALA A 329 16.43 9.67 -14.32
CA ALA A 329 16.53 11.12 -14.29
C ALA A 329 17.79 11.62 -15.04
N ALA A 330 18.94 10.97 -14.86
CA ALA A 330 20.16 11.28 -15.59
C ALA A 330 20.03 11.03 -17.11
N ALA A 331 19.34 9.95 -17.52
CA ALA A 331 19.03 9.67 -18.91
C ALA A 331 18.13 10.77 -19.50
N ARG A 332 17.06 11.17 -18.78
CA ARG A 332 16.18 12.27 -19.20
C ARG A 332 16.90 13.61 -19.33
N LEU A 333 17.85 13.90 -18.44
CA LEU A 333 18.71 15.08 -18.59
C LEU A 333 19.56 14.99 -19.86
N THR A 334 20.14 13.82 -20.14
CA THR A 334 20.94 13.61 -21.35
C THR A 334 20.07 13.78 -22.61
N ASP A 335 18.88 13.18 -22.64
CA ASP A 335 17.92 13.31 -23.74
C ASP A 335 17.46 14.76 -23.95
N ALA A 336 17.32 15.52 -22.86
CA ALA A 336 16.97 16.94 -22.89
C ALA A 336 18.14 17.86 -23.30
N GLY A 337 19.32 17.31 -23.58
CA GLY A 337 20.48 18.05 -24.11
C GLY A 337 21.42 18.61 -23.04
N TRP A 338 21.35 18.13 -21.80
CA TRP A 338 22.30 18.47 -20.75
C TRP A 338 23.63 17.72 -20.94
N SER A 339 24.74 18.37 -20.60
CA SER A 339 26.10 17.81 -20.71
C SER A 339 26.73 17.58 -19.33
N GLU A 340 27.78 16.75 -19.25
CA GLU A 340 28.51 16.47 -17.99
C GLU A 340 27.62 16.04 -16.82
N VAL A 341 26.65 15.15 -17.07
CA VAL A 341 25.75 14.64 -16.02
C VAL A 341 26.55 13.78 -15.04
N THR A 342 26.65 14.24 -13.80
CA THR A 342 27.41 13.59 -12.70
C THR A 342 26.49 13.26 -11.53
N ARG A 343 26.78 12.14 -10.84
CA ARG A 343 25.97 11.62 -9.72
C ARG A 343 26.59 11.94 -8.37
N GLY A 344 25.75 12.19 -7.37
CA GLY A 344 26.13 12.32 -5.96
C GLY A 344 27.11 13.45 -5.63
N PRO A 345 27.07 14.65 -6.24
CA PRO A 345 27.96 15.73 -5.83
C PRO A 345 27.66 16.14 -4.37
N SER A 346 28.68 16.06 -3.52
CA SER A 346 28.62 16.60 -2.16
C SER A 346 28.96 18.09 -2.18
N LEU A 347 28.10 18.92 -1.59
CA LEU A 347 28.35 20.33 -1.36
C LEU A 347 28.93 20.56 0.05
N PRO A 348 29.55 21.74 0.31
CA PRO A 348 29.98 22.12 1.65
C PRO A 348 28.85 21.98 2.68
N GLY A 349 29.17 21.48 3.87
CA GLY A 349 28.18 21.21 4.92
C GLY A 349 27.50 19.84 4.84
N GLN A 350 28.10 18.88 4.12
CA GLN A 350 27.55 17.51 3.94
C GLN A 350 26.16 17.50 3.29
N ILE A 351 25.88 18.48 2.43
CA ILE A 351 24.64 18.52 1.66
C ILE A 351 24.86 17.66 0.41
N GLU A 352 24.26 16.48 0.41
CA GLU A 352 24.23 15.58 -0.74
C GLU A 352 23.15 16.04 -1.73
N ILE A 353 23.53 16.09 -3.01
CA ILE A 353 22.67 16.32 -4.16
C ILE A 353 22.70 15.08 -5.04
N ASP A 354 21.58 14.71 -5.65
CA ASP A 354 21.51 13.49 -6.46
C ASP A 354 22.29 13.62 -7.77
N LEU A 355 22.13 14.73 -8.49
CA LEU A 355 22.69 14.93 -9.83
C LEU A 355 23.19 16.38 -10.04
N ALA A 356 24.21 16.54 -10.89
CA ALA A 356 24.60 17.82 -11.46
C ALA A 356 24.84 17.70 -12.96
N ALA A 357 24.52 18.74 -13.72
CA ALA A 357 24.76 18.80 -15.16
C ALA A 357 25.06 20.22 -15.62
N ARG A 358 25.52 20.38 -16.87
CA ARG A 358 25.80 21.67 -17.50
C ARG A 358 24.84 21.97 -18.63
N ASP A 359 24.34 23.20 -18.64
CA ASP A 359 23.63 23.75 -19.79
C ASP A 359 24.60 24.08 -20.94
N ARG A 360 24.06 24.48 -22.10
CA ARG A 360 24.84 24.83 -23.30
C ARG A 360 25.79 26.01 -23.10
N SER A 361 25.54 26.87 -22.11
CA SER A 361 26.44 27.98 -21.75
C SER A 361 27.60 27.52 -20.86
N GLY A 362 27.60 26.26 -20.43
CA GLY A 362 28.58 25.68 -19.52
C GLY A 362 28.28 25.94 -18.05
N ARG A 363 27.12 26.53 -17.71
CA ARG A 363 26.73 26.78 -16.31
C ARG A 363 26.29 25.48 -15.65
N THR A 364 26.75 25.24 -14.43
CA THR A 364 26.36 24.06 -13.64
C THR A 364 24.99 24.25 -12.98
N TRP A 365 24.14 23.25 -13.14
CA TRP A 365 22.84 23.10 -12.50
C TRP A 365 22.86 21.88 -11.58
N LEU A 366 22.08 21.96 -10.51
CA LEU A 366 21.94 20.93 -9.49
C LEU A 366 20.52 20.36 -9.54
N PHE A 367 20.38 19.06 -9.41
CA PHE A 367 19.10 18.38 -9.49
C PHE A 367 18.95 17.37 -8.36
N ASP A 368 17.79 17.38 -7.72
CA ASP A 368 17.39 16.34 -6.77
C ASP A 368 16.15 15.62 -7.28
N VAL A 369 16.19 14.29 -7.14
CA VAL A 369 15.09 13.40 -7.49
C VAL A 369 14.25 13.22 -6.22
N CYS A 370 12.95 13.54 -6.30
CA CYS A 370 12.07 13.60 -5.14
C CYS A 370 10.66 13.07 -5.45
N GLY A 371 9.87 12.81 -4.41
CA GLY A 371 8.49 12.34 -4.55
C GLY A 371 8.39 10.84 -4.81
N GLY A 372 7.66 10.45 -5.86
CA GLY A 372 7.42 9.04 -6.21
C GLY A 372 8.67 8.24 -6.60
N PHE A 373 9.85 8.88 -6.54
CA PHE A 373 11.17 8.31 -6.80
C PHE A 373 12.08 8.24 -5.54
N THR A 374 11.52 8.36 -4.32
CA THR A 374 12.33 8.46 -3.08
C THR A 374 11.86 7.58 -1.93
N ALA A 375 12.79 6.77 -1.41
CA ALA A 375 12.54 5.81 -0.37
C ALA A 375 12.34 6.61 0.91
N VAL A 376 11.21 6.34 1.56
CA VAL A 376 10.83 7.10 2.72
C VAL A 376 11.47 6.46 3.96
N ARG A 377 12.13 7.26 4.79
CA ARG A 377 12.53 6.79 6.13
C ARG A 377 11.27 6.43 6.92
N PRO A 378 11.30 5.41 7.80
CA PRO A 378 10.14 5.04 8.61
C PRO A 378 9.49 6.25 9.29
N GLY A 379 8.18 6.42 9.12
CA GLY A 379 7.41 7.50 9.73
C GLY A 379 7.33 8.83 8.96
N LEU A 380 7.79 8.88 7.70
CA LEU A 380 7.45 9.97 6.77
C LEU A 380 6.47 9.46 5.70
N ALA A 381 5.62 10.32 5.17
CA ALA A 381 4.83 10.02 3.97
C ALA A 381 5.65 10.34 2.70
N ARG A 382 5.38 9.68 1.56
CA ARG A 382 6.03 9.98 0.26
C ARG A 382 5.97 11.48 -0.13
N PRO A 383 4.87 12.23 0.13
CA PRO A 383 4.84 13.69 -0.03
C PRO A 383 5.90 14.46 0.78
N ASP A 384 6.33 13.93 1.93
CA ASP A 384 7.23 14.62 2.85
C ASP A 384 8.66 14.67 2.32
N THR A 385 9.06 13.76 1.43
CA THR A 385 10.38 13.81 0.77
C THR A 385 10.47 15.01 -0.18
N PHE A 386 9.39 15.29 -0.93
CA PHE A 386 9.26 16.48 -1.77
C PHE A 386 9.32 17.76 -0.91
N TRP A 387 8.56 17.83 0.18
CA TRP A 387 8.58 19.00 1.07
C TRP A 387 9.95 19.19 1.75
N LYS A 388 10.63 18.10 2.11
CA LYS A 388 12.01 18.15 2.60
C LYS A 388 12.99 18.66 1.55
N ALA A 389 12.89 18.21 0.30
CA ALA A 389 13.73 18.68 -0.79
C ALA A 389 13.52 20.19 -1.04
N LEU A 390 12.27 20.65 -0.95
CA LEU A 390 11.92 22.07 -1.01
C LEU A 390 12.51 22.88 0.16
N GLY A 391 12.46 22.34 1.38
CA GLY A 391 13.09 22.94 2.55
C GLY A 391 14.63 22.97 2.47
N ARG A 392 15.24 21.92 1.90
CA ARG A 392 16.70 21.82 1.67
C ARG A 392 17.19 22.83 0.64
N ALA A 393 16.35 23.25 -0.31
CA ALA A 393 16.72 24.18 -1.39
C ALA A 393 17.42 25.45 -0.91
N ALA A 394 17.00 26.01 0.24
CA ALA A 394 17.64 27.18 0.83
C ALA A 394 19.10 26.92 1.23
N LEU A 395 19.39 25.72 1.74
CA LEU A 395 20.75 25.29 2.11
C LEU A 395 21.60 25.04 0.88
N VAL A 396 21.04 24.43 -0.17
CA VAL A 396 21.73 24.23 -1.46
C VAL A 396 22.16 25.56 -2.06
N ARG A 397 21.23 26.53 -2.08
CA ARG A 397 21.50 27.88 -2.57
C ARG A 397 22.60 28.59 -1.77
N ALA A 398 22.62 28.42 -0.45
CA ALA A 398 23.67 28.99 0.40
C ALA A 398 25.04 28.34 0.13
N ALA A 399 25.07 27.01 -0.08
CA ALA A 399 26.30 26.26 -0.34
C ALA A 399 26.85 26.48 -1.76
N ARG A 400 25.99 26.73 -2.75
CA ARG A 400 26.37 27.05 -4.15
C ARG A 400 25.57 28.26 -4.67
N PRO A 401 25.95 29.49 -4.26
CA PRO A 401 25.31 30.69 -4.76
C PRO A 401 25.40 30.79 -6.28
N GLY A 402 24.26 30.96 -6.95
CA GLY A 402 24.19 31.13 -8.40
C GLY A 402 24.10 29.85 -9.23
N ALA A 403 24.21 28.66 -8.62
CA ALA A 403 23.84 27.41 -9.31
C ALA A 403 22.31 27.25 -9.26
N PRO A 404 21.62 27.14 -10.40
CA PRO A 404 20.20 26.85 -10.40
C PRO A 404 19.96 25.44 -9.86
N TYR A 405 18.92 25.29 -9.04
CA TYR A 405 18.55 24.04 -8.40
C TYR A 405 17.15 23.64 -8.80
N VAL A 406 16.99 22.43 -9.32
CA VAL A 406 15.74 21.93 -9.92
C VAL A 406 15.32 20.64 -9.22
N LEU A 407 14.04 20.50 -8.93
CA LEU A 407 13.48 19.27 -8.38
C LEU A 407 12.87 18.43 -9.50
N LEU A 408 13.25 17.16 -9.59
CA LEU A 408 12.71 16.18 -10.54
C LEU A 408 11.75 15.24 -9.80
N THR A 409 10.54 15.01 -10.32
CA THR A 409 9.53 14.12 -9.72
C THR A 409 8.72 13.38 -10.79
N THR A 410 8.01 12.31 -10.44
CA THR A 410 6.97 11.69 -11.30
C THR A 410 5.59 12.31 -11.12
N ALA A 411 5.34 12.95 -9.97
CA ALA A 411 4.08 13.60 -9.66
C ALA A 411 4.24 14.67 -8.57
N LEU A 412 3.36 15.67 -8.55
CA LEU A 412 3.30 16.65 -7.47
C LEU A 412 2.50 16.10 -6.27
N PRO A 413 2.94 16.33 -5.02
CA PRO A 413 2.23 15.82 -3.85
C PRO A 413 0.89 16.53 -3.60
N GLY A 414 -0.13 15.76 -3.19
CA GLY A 414 -1.32 16.27 -2.49
C GLY A 414 -2.18 17.30 -3.25
N GLY A 415 -2.26 17.22 -4.58
CA GLY A 415 -3.00 18.20 -5.39
C GLY A 415 -2.33 19.58 -5.46
N ALA A 416 -1.06 19.69 -5.05
CA ALA A 416 -0.28 20.90 -5.24
C ALA A 416 -0.21 21.23 -6.75
N SER A 417 -0.57 22.46 -7.08
CA SER A 417 -0.40 22.97 -8.44
C SER A 417 0.90 23.78 -8.52
N ARG A 418 1.40 23.99 -9.74
CA ARG A 418 2.51 24.92 -9.98
C ARG A 418 2.23 26.31 -9.40
N ALA A 419 0.98 26.77 -9.50
CA ALA A 419 0.56 28.06 -8.93
C ALA A 419 0.76 28.07 -7.41
N THR A 420 0.50 26.95 -6.74
CA THR A 420 0.68 26.81 -5.29
C THR A 420 2.17 26.81 -4.89
N LEU A 421 3.07 26.40 -5.78
CA LEU A 421 4.53 26.36 -5.54
C LEU A 421 5.26 27.66 -5.92
N GLY A 422 4.59 28.59 -6.60
CA GLY A 422 5.20 29.80 -7.15
C GLY A 422 5.85 30.75 -6.14
N ALA A 423 5.56 30.61 -4.84
CA ALA A 423 6.21 31.38 -3.80
C ALA A 423 7.68 30.97 -3.55
N VAL A 424 8.04 29.74 -3.89
CA VAL A 424 9.37 29.15 -3.62
C VAL A 424 10.08 28.65 -4.88
N VAL A 425 9.32 28.42 -5.95
CA VAL A 425 9.79 28.03 -7.28
C VAL A 425 9.69 29.23 -8.22
N GLY A 426 10.80 29.62 -8.83
CA GLY A 426 10.80 30.71 -9.81
C GLY A 426 12.19 31.20 -10.20
N THR A 427 12.21 32.23 -11.03
CA THR A 427 13.45 32.76 -11.62
C THR A 427 14.05 33.94 -10.86
N GLY A 428 13.27 34.56 -9.97
CA GLY A 428 13.68 35.73 -9.20
C GLY A 428 14.64 35.41 -8.04
N PRO A 429 15.37 36.41 -7.52
CA PRO A 429 16.40 36.26 -6.49
C PRO A 429 15.88 35.80 -5.12
N SER A 430 14.57 35.78 -4.89
CA SER A 430 13.93 35.24 -3.69
C SER A 430 13.65 33.73 -3.76
N HIS A 431 13.68 33.13 -4.96
CA HIS A 431 13.34 31.71 -5.14
C HIS A 431 14.56 30.83 -4.85
N SER A 432 14.33 29.76 -4.08
CA SER A 432 15.38 28.79 -3.74
C SER A 432 15.39 27.60 -4.69
N VAL A 433 14.30 27.39 -5.44
CA VAL A 433 14.17 26.39 -6.49
C VAL A 433 13.89 27.09 -7.81
N ARG A 434 14.61 26.71 -8.87
CA ARG A 434 14.49 27.30 -10.20
C ARG A 434 13.24 26.80 -10.94
N ASP A 435 13.04 25.48 -10.97
CA ASP A 435 11.84 24.84 -11.51
C ASP A 435 11.60 23.51 -10.76
N VAL A 436 10.38 23.01 -10.87
CA VAL A 436 9.99 21.65 -10.51
C VAL A 436 9.53 20.98 -11.79
N VAL A 437 10.14 19.86 -12.14
CA VAL A 437 9.91 19.15 -13.41
C VAL A 437 9.31 17.79 -13.11
N VAL A 438 8.10 17.57 -13.62
CA VAL A 438 7.44 16.28 -13.64
C VAL A 438 7.92 15.52 -14.87
N LEU A 439 8.75 14.49 -14.68
CA LEU A 439 9.47 13.79 -15.76
C LEU A 439 8.54 13.00 -16.70
N THR A 440 7.27 12.82 -16.33
CA THR A 440 6.23 12.17 -17.13
C THR A 440 5.42 13.17 -17.97
N GLU A 441 5.54 14.47 -17.72
CA GLU A 441 4.74 15.50 -18.39
C GLU A 441 5.49 16.10 -19.60
N PRO A 442 4.96 16.02 -20.83
CA PRO A 442 5.64 16.54 -22.03
C PRO A 442 5.97 18.04 -21.96
N ALA A 443 5.09 18.83 -21.35
CA ALA A 443 5.31 20.27 -21.16
C ALA A 443 6.48 20.55 -20.21
N ASP A 444 6.71 19.67 -19.23
CA ASP A 444 7.79 19.80 -18.27
C ASP A 444 9.13 19.38 -18.87
N LEU A 445 9.14 18.30 -19.65
CA LEU A 445 10.32 17.88 -20.42
C LEU A 445 10.74 18.95 -21.43
N ALA A 446 9.79 19.63 -22.07
CA ALA A 446 10.09 20.74 -22.98
C ALA A 446 10.77 21.91 -22.25
N ARG A 447 10.35 22.23 -21.01
CA ARG A 447 11.03 23.26 -20.20
C ARG A 447 12.40 22.80 -19.72
N LEU A 448 12.55 21.53 -19.35
CA LEU A 448 13.84 20.96 -18.97
C LEU A 448 14.86 21.09 -20.13
N ALA A 449 14.42 20.86 -21.36
CA ALA A 449 15.24 21.07 -22.56
C ALA A 449 15.51 22.56 -22.85
N ALA A 450 14.53 23.45 -22.60
CA ALA A 450 14.73 24.89 -22.72
C ALA A 450 15.81 25.41 -21.75
N HIS A 451 15.82 24.93 -20.51
CA HIS A 451 16.88 25.22 -19.54
C HIS A 451 18.24 24.71 -20.01
N ALA A 452 18.31 23.50 -20.57
CA ALA A 452 19.55 22.97 -21.16
C ALA A 452 20.10 23.86 -22.28
N ALA A 453 19.23 24.51 -23.04
CA ALA A 453 19.60 25.45 -24.09
C ALA A 453 20.04 26.84 -23.59
N GLY A 454 19.96 27.10 -22.28
CA GLY A 454 20.32 28.38 -21.64
C GLY A 454 19.14 29.32 -21.34
N GLY A 455 17.90 28.80 -21.37
CA GLY A 455 16.65 29.53 -21.09
C GLY A 455 16.28 29.67 -19.61
#